data_AF-A0A4S8LS67-F1
#
_entry.id   AF-A0A4S8LS67-F1
#
_cell.length_a   1.000
_cell.length_b   1.000
_cell.length_c   1.000
_cell.angle_alpha   90.00
_cell.angle_beta   90.00
_cell.angle_gamma   90.00
#
_symmetry.space_group_name_H-M   'P 1'
#
loop_
_entity.id
_entity.type
_entity.pdbx_description
1 polymer ?
#
loop_
_entity_poly.entity_id
_entity_poly.type
_entity_poly.pdbx_seq_one_letter_code
_entity_poly.pdbx_strand_id
1 'polypeptide(L)'
;MSTEQTTEEATQALAGPFDPLRHNIRWDQGDVTRVPNPDRAGVIRFTPADSAQTSREALGVWRRNTQAFKLFGTLNQFTRVTTDINTAITNNLPHAGASTAQGLVYTYENPTFRTLQGFAVIATWYDQPWRFFSGQGNWQPGFRAIINGATHNALLGIQRALRIAVQLRLSDPQGFINPTTQATNSIQFIDIHYGSAVIAQQMLDIVNEQL
;
A
#
# COMPACT_ATOMS: atom_id res chain seq x y z
N MET A 1 -34.27 0.26 -41.12
CA MET A 1 -33.98 -0.70 -40.05
C MET A 1 -32.50 -0.57 -39.71
N SER A 2 -32.22 0.21 -38.67
CA SER A 2 -30.91 0.48 -38.09
C SER A 2 -31.25 0.69 -36.61
N THR A 3 -30.62 0.05 -35.63
CA THR A 3 -29.19 -0.08 -35.42
C THR A 3 -28.90 -1.30 -34.55
N GLU A 4 -27.79 -1.99 -34.84
CA GLU A 4 -27.06 -2.79 -33.86
C GLU A 4 -26.66 -1.87 -32.71
N GLN A 5 -27.24 -2.06 -31.52
CA GLN A 5 -26.69 -1.49 -30.29
C GLN A 5 -25.53 -2.37 -29.84
N THR A 6 -24.36 -2.04 -30.37
CA THR A 6 -23.07 -2.51 -29.90
C THR A 6 -22.85 -2.09 -28.45
N THR A 7 -22.17 -2.99 -27.75
CA THR A 7 -21.76 -3.07 -26.35
C THR A 7 -20.87 -1.92 -25.87
N GLU A 8 -21.29 -0.66 -26.04
CA GLU A 8 -20.39 0.48 -25.86
C GLU A 8 -21.10 1.77 -25.40
N GLU A 9 -21.84 1.74 -24.29
CA GLU A 9 -22.24 3.00 -23.61
C GLU A 9 -22.51 2.84 -22.10
N ALA A 10 -21.80 1.93 -21.44
CA ALA A 10 -21.76 1.83 -19.97
C ALA A 10 -20.64 2.72 -19.36
N THR A 11 -20.26 3.80 -20.05
CA THR A 11 -19.10 4.63 -19.69
C THR A 11 -19.44 6.12 -19.73
N GLN A 12 -20.24 6.60 -18.78
CA GLN A 12 -20.39 8.03 -18.42
C GLN A 12 -21.09 8.11 -17.05
N ALA A 13 -20.63 8.80 -16.01
CA ALA A 13 -19.42 9.55 -15.77
C ALA A 13 -19.24 9.67 -14.24
N LEU A 14 -18.04 9.38 -13.72
CA LEU A 14 -17.56 10.15 -12.57
C LEU A 14 -17.34 11.58 -13.10
N ALA A 15 -17.64 12.61 -12.30
CA ALA A 15 -17.38 14.01 -12.69
C ALA A 15 -15.88 14.37 -12.74
N GLY A 16 -15.00 13.37 -12.68
CA GLY A 16 -13.55 13.48 -12.70
C GLY A 16 -12.89 12.18 -12.20
N PRO A 17 -11.56 12.09 -12.20
CA PRO A 17 -10.86 11.03 -11.48
C PRO A 17 -11.07 11.18 -9.96
N PHE A 18 -11.13 10.07 -9.25
CA PHE A 18 -11.23 10.08 -7.79
C PHE A 18 -9.98 10.73 -7.16
N ASP A 19 -10.19 11.70 -6.27
CA ASP A 19 -9.12 12.42 -5.57
C ASP A 19 -9.22 12.17 -4.05
N PRO A 20 -8.32 11.38 -3.44
CA PRO A 20 -8.36 11.08 -2.01
C PRO A 20 -8.12 12.32 -1.13
N LEU A 21 -7.63 13.42 -1.68
CA LEU A 21 -7.46 14.69 -0.96
C LEU A 21 -8.74 15.55 -0.95
N ARG A 22 -9.77 15.15 -1.70
CA ARG A 22 -11.02 15.91 -1.83
C ARG A 22 -12.25 15.09 -1.57
N HIS A 23 -12.18 13.77 -1.78
CA HIS A 23 -13.34 12.90 -1.75
C HIS A 23 -13.31 11.98 -0.53
N ASN A 24 -14.49 11.73 0.03
CA ASN A 24 -14.69 10.68 1.04
C ASN A 24 -14.74 9.30 0.37
N ILE A 25 -14.38 8.27 1.12
CA ILE A 25 -14.52 6.88 0.69
C ILE A 25 -14.91 5.99 1.88
N ARG A 26 -15.58 4.88 1.60
CA ARG A 26 -15.82 3.84 2.61
C ARG A 26 -15.36 2.48 2.14
N TRP A 27 -14.94 1.68 3.10
CA TRP A 27 -14.47 0.31 2.89
C TRP A 27 -15.30 -0.66 3.74
N ASP A 28 -15.90 -1.65 3.09
CA ASP A 28 -16.63 -2.74 3.73
C ASP A 28 -15.98 -4.07 3.39
N GLN A 29 -15.12 -4.55 4.29
CA GLN A 29 -14.43 -5.82 4.18
C GLN A 29 -15.43 -6.99 4.22
N GLY A 30 -15.32 -7.94 3.30
CA GLY A 30 -16.11 -9.18 3.33
C GLY A 30 -16.82 -9.53 2.03
N ASP A 31 -18.01 -10.12 2.17
CA ASP A 31 -18.79 -10.67 1.06
C ASP A 31 -19.18 -9.56 0.06
N VAL A 32 -18.68 -9.69 -1.17
CA VAL A 32 -18.93 -8.75 -2.28
C VAL A 32 -20.31 -8.93 -2.92
N THR A 33 -21.03 -9.99 -2.55
CA THR A 33 -22.37 -10.32 -3.07
C THR A 33 -23.50 -9.77 -2.20
N ARG A 34 -23.19 -9.33 -0.97
CA ARG A 34 -24.20 -8.77 -0.07
C ARG A 34 -24.78 -7.46 -0.60
N VAL A 35 -26.01 -7.18 -0.18
CA VAL A 35 -26.66 -5.89 -0.47
C VAL A 35 -25.78 -4.74 0.02
N PRO A 36 -25.40 -3.79 -0.86
CA PRO A 36 -24.57 -2.65 -0.48
C PRO A 36 -25.24 -1.78 0.58
N ASN A 37 -24.52 -1.50 1.67
CA ASN A 37 -24.98 -0.59 2.73
C ASN A 37 -23.77 0.14 3.33
N PRO A 38 -23.50 1.39 2.94
CA PRO A 38 -22.35 2.14 3.43
C PRO A 38 -22.44 2.52 4.91
N ASP A 39 -23.63 2.43 5.51
CA ASP A 39 -23.87 2.76 6.92
C ASP A 39 -23.90 1.53 7.83
N ARG A 40 -23.66 0.33 7.29
CA ARG A 40 -23.58 -0.91 8.05
C ARG A 40 -22.48 -0.83 9.12
N ALA A 41 -22.72 -1.47 10.27
CA ALA A 41 -21.66 -1.69 11.26
C ALA A 41 -20.47 -2.45 10.64
N GLY A 42 -19.26 -2.02 10.97
CA GLY A 42 -18.02 -2.56 10.40
C GLY A 42 -17.50 -1.85 9.15
N VAL A 43 -18.32 -1.00 8.50
CA VAL A 43 -17.87 -0.17 7.38
C VAL A 43 -16.92 0.91 7.88
N ILE A 44 -15.70 0.91 7.37
CA ILE A 44 -14.69 1.92 7.69
C ILE A 44 -14.96 3.16 6.85
N ARG A 45 -14.99 4.32 7.50
CA ARG A 45 -15.18 5.62 6.86
C ARG A 45 -13.86 6.36 6.81
N PHE A 46 -13.49 6.82 5.62
CA PHE A 46 -12.33 7.66 5.40
C PHE A 46 -12.76 9.01 4.82
N THR A 47 -12.16 10.05 5.35
CA THR A 47 -12.28 11.44 4.92
C THR A 47 -10.95 11.89 4.31
N PRO A 48 -10.89 13.04 3.62
CA PRO A 48 -9.62 13.60 3.14
C PRO A 48 -8.53 13.72 4.22
N ALA A 49 -8.90 13.92 5.49
CA ALA A 49 -7.95 13.97 6.61
C ALA A 49 -7.32 12.60 6.95
N ASP A 50 -7.96 11.50 6.56
CA ASP A 50 -7.43 10.14 6.70
C ASP A 50 -6.52 9.76 5.50
N SER A 51 -6.40 10.60 4.47
CA SER A 51 -5.54 10.34 3.31
C SER A 51 -4.06 10.43 3.70
N ALA A 52 -3.33 9.34 3.50
CA ALA A 52 -1.89 9.27 3.76
C ALA A 52 -1.07 9.55 2.49
N GLN A 53 -1.56 9.09 1.33
CA GLN A 53 -0.87 9.25 0.06
C GLN A 53 -1.82 9.09 -1.12
N THR A 54 -1.60 9.87 -2.19
CA THR A 54 -2.23 9.63 -3.49
C THR A 54 -1.61 8.40 -4.17
N SER A 55 -2.37 7.72 -5.02
CA SER A 55 -1.88 6.57 -5.79
C SER A 55 -2.33 6.67 -7.24
N ARG A 56 -1.49 6.21 -8.17
CA ARG A 56 -1.83 6.12 -9.60
C ARG A 56 -2.60 4.85 -9.96
N GLU A 57 -2.54 3.83 -9.11
CA GLU A 57 -3.09 2.49 -9.37
C GLU A 57 -4.25 2.12 -8.42
N ALA A 58 -4.41 2.87 -7.33
CA ALA A 58 -5.39 2.66 -6.28
C ALA A 58 -6.20 3.95 -6.07
N LEU A 59 -7.32 3.84 -5.36
CA LEU A 59 -8.16 4.95 -4.89
C LEU A 59 -7.52 5.70 -3.70
N GLY A 60 -6.19 5.62 -3.56
CA GLY A 60 -5.42 6.21 -2.47
C GLY A 60 -4.99 5.23 -1.38
N VAL A 61 -4.04 5.70 -0.57
CA VAL A 61 -3.63 5.07 0.69
C VAL A 61 -4.27 5.87 1.82
N TRP A 62 -5.00 5.17 2.66
CA TRP A 62 -5.76 5.74 3.76
C TRP A 62 -5.23 5.23 5.08
N ARG A 63 -5.28 6.05 6.11
CA ARG A 63 -4.84 5.70 7.45
C ARG A 63 -6.02 5.79 8.41
N ARG A 64 -6.23 4.74 9.18
CA ARG A 64 -7.14 4.77 10.33
C ARG A 64 -6.49 4.07 11.50
N ASN A 65 -6.42 4.77 12.64
CA ASN A 65 -5.74 4.27 13.83
C ASN A 65 -4.29 3.85 13.50
N THR A 66 -3.94 2.61 13.79
CA THR A 66 -2.63 1.98 13.55
C THR A 66 -2.57 1.20 12.23
N GLN A 67 -3.53 1.39 11.32
CA GLN A 67 -3.61 0.66 10.06
C GLN A 67 -3.59 1.58 8.85
N ALA A 68 -2.89 1.12 7.81
CA ALA A 68 -2.88 1.66 6.46
C ALA A 68 -3.74 0.79 5.55
N PHE A 69 -4.47 1.42 4.63
CA PHE A 69 -5.38 0.78 3.67
C PHE A 69 -5.10 1.34 2.28
N LYS A 70 -4.48 0.55 1.40
CA LYS A 70 -4.39 0.87 -0.03
C LYS A 70 -5.62 0.27 -0.71
N LEU A 71 -6.57 1.12 -1.11
CA LEU A 71 -7.89 0.69 -1.59
C LEU A 71 -7.94 0.63 -3.11
N PHE A 72 -8.33 -0.52 -3.67
CA PHE A 72 -8.46 -0.72 -5.10
C PHE A 72 -9.94 -0.82 -5.49
N GLY A 73 -10.35 -0.10 -6.53
CA GLY A 73 -11.73 -0.11 -7.04
C GLY A 73 -12.06 -1.27 -8.00
N THR A 74 -11.13 -2.21 -8.20
CA THR A 74 -11.30 -3.40 -9.04
C THR A 74 -10.53 -4.58 -8.44
N LEU A 75 -10.81 -5.80 -8.90
CA LEU A 75 -10.13 -7.02 -8.47
C LEU A 75 -8.96 -7.46 -9.38
N ASN A 76 -8.65 -6.70 -10.44
CA ASN A 76 -7.69 -7.12 -11.48
C ASN A 76 -6.29 -7.45 -10.93
N GLN A 77 -5.88 -6.78 -9.85
CA GLN A 77 -4.56 -6.98 -9.24
C GLN A 77 -4.59 -7.87 -8.00
N PHE A 78 -5.79 -8.27 -7.53
CA PHE A 78 -5.96 -8.93 -6.24
C PHE A 78 -5.13 -10.21 -6.11
N THR A 79 -5.21 -11.10 -7.10
CA THR A 79 -4.45 -12.35 -7.10
C THR A 79 -2.96 -12.12 -7.07
N ARG A 80 -2.44 -11.19 -7.89
CA ARG A 80 -1.00 -10.87 -7.95
C ARG A 80 -0.50 -10.34 -6.59
N VAL A 81 -1.19 -9.34 -6.04
CA VAL A 81 -0.81 -8.72 -4.76
C VAL A 81 -0.90 -9.72 -3.60
N THR A 82 -1.93 -10.58 -3.60
CA THR A 82 -2.06 -11.64 -2.60
C THR A 82 -0.91 -12.64 -2.68
N THR A 83 -0.51 -13.04 -3.89
CA THR A 83 0.66 -13.90 -4.10
C THR A 83 1.94 -13.23 -3.63
N ASP A 84 2.13 -11.93 -3.91
CA ASP A 84 3.31 -11.19 -3.48
C ASP A 84 3.40 -11.15 -1.93
N ILE A 85 2.28 -10.84 -1.25
CA ILE A 85 2.24 -10.86 0.23
C ILE A 85 2.49 -12.26 0.81
N ASN A 86 1.88 -13.30 0.26
CA ASN A 86 2.09 -14.67 0.73
C ASN A 86 3.54 -15.13 0.53
N THR A 87 4.18 -14.68 -0.55
CA THR A 87 5.60 -14.93 -0.81
C THR A 87 6.47 -14.22 0.23
N ALA A 88 6.16 -12.97 0.59
CA ALA A 88 6.85 -12.25 1.66
C ALA A 88 6.76 -12.99 3.00
N ILE A 89 5.56 -13.44 3.38
CA ILE A 89 5.31 -14.19 4.61
C ILE A 89 6.12 -15.49 4.61
N THR A 90 6.04 -16.28 3.54
CA THR A 90 6.73 -17.58 3.42
C THR A 90 8.24 -17.44 3.55
N ASN A 91 8.79 -16.33 3.05
CA ASN A 91 10.23 -16.06 3.04
C ASN A 91 10.69 -15.16 4.20
N ASN A 92 9.84 -14.92 5.20
CA ASN A 92 10.14 -14.08 6.37
C ASN A 92 10.63 -12.66 6.01
N LEU A 93 10.16 -12.09 4.90
CA LEU A 93 10.40 -10.69 4.57
C LEU A 93 9.59 -9.80 5.53
N PRO A 94 10.19 -8.81 6.23
CA PRO A 94 9.43 -7.93 7.11
C PRO A 94 8.33 -7.18 6.36
N HIS A 95 7.06 -7.50 6.64
CA HIS A 95 5.93 -7.10 5.79
C HIS A 95 4.89 -6.23 6.53
N ALA A 96 5.21 -5.64 7.68
CA ALA A 96 4.29 -4.79 8.45
C ALA A 96 2.94 -5.45 8.83
N GLY A 97 2.84 -6.78 8.84
CA GLY A 97 1.55 -7.47 8.98
C GLY A 97 0.63 -7.30 7.75
N ALA A 98 1.21 -7.00 6.58
CA ALA A 98 0.48 -6.81 5.34
C ALA A 98 -0.39 -8.03 5.01
N SER A 99 -1.61 -7.75 4.58
CA SER A 99 -2.62 -8.73 4.17
C SER A 99 -3.48 -8.14 3.06
N THR A 100 -4.21 -8.99 2.35
CA THR A 100 -5.25 -8.54 1.41
C THR A 100 -6.64 -8.94 1.92
N ALA A 101 -7.64 -8.12 1.59
CA ALA A 101 -9.03 -8.45 1.84
C ALA A 101 -9.92 -7.94 0.71
N GLN A 102 -10.82 -8.78 0.19
CA GLN A 102 -11.87 -8.36 -0.75
C GLN A 102 -13.03 -7.70 -0.02
N GLY A 103 -13.77 -6.87 -0.75
CA GLY A 103 -14.88 -6.13 -0.17
C GLY A 103 -15.51 -5.13 -1.12
N LEU A 104 -16.32 -4.25 -0.56
CA LEU A 104 -17.01 -3.19 -1.28
C LEU A 104 -16.34 -1.85 -0.97
N VAL A 105 -16.10 -1.07 -2.02
CA VAL A 105 -15.62 0.30 -1.92
C VAL A 105 -16.75 1.24 -2.31
N TYR A 106 -17.04 2.23 -1.47
CA TYR A 106 -18.06 3.24 -1.72
C TYR A 106 -17.40 4.60 -1.98
N THR A 107 -17.61 5.17 -3.17
CA THR A 107 -17.16 6.53 -3.50
C THR A 107 -18.34 7.50 -3.55
N TYR A 108 -18.10 8.76 -3.16
CA TYR A 108 -19.14 9.73 -2.83
C TYR A 108 -19.39 10.79 -3.93
N GLU A 109 -19.10 10.46 -5.19
CA GLU A 109 -19.03 11.46 -6.28
C GLU A 109 -20.38 11.82 -6.96
N ASN A 110 -21.53 11.26 -6.55
CA ASN A 110 -22.89 11.65 -7.00
C ASN A 110 -23.98 11.10 -6.05
N PRO A 111 -25.30 11.44 -6.11
CA PRO A 111 -26.18 11.52 -4.94
C PRO A 111 -26.58 10.14 -4.40
N THR A 112 -26.25 9.07 -5.13
CA THR A 112 -26.34 7.67 -4.71
C THR A 112 -24.93 7.10 -4.87
N PHE A 113 -24.24 6.88 -3.76
CA PHE A 113 -22.85 6.41 -3.68
C PHE A 113 -22.51 5.36 -4.75
N ARG A 114 -21.38 5.51 -5.45
CA ARG A 114 -20.93 4.46 -6.37
C ARG A 114 -20.33 3.33 -5.54
N THR A 115 -20.90 2.13 -5.70
CA THR A 115 -20.36 0.91 -5.09
C THR A 115 -19.49 0.18 -6.10
N LEU A 116 -18.27 -0.19 -5.70
CA LEU A 116 -17.31 -0.94 -6.48
C LEU A 116 -16.98 -2.25 -5.76
N GLN A 117 -16.85 -3.34 -6.50
CA GLN A 117 -16.18 -4.54 -5.98
C GLN A 117 -14.68 -4.34 -6.07
N GLY A 118 -13.99 -4.46 -4.94
CA GLY A 118 -12.58 -4.12 -4.83
C GLY A 118 -11.88 -4.92 -3.75
N PHE A 119 -10.65 -4.50 -3.45
CA PHE A 119 -9.87 -5.07 -2.36
C PHE A 119 -9.02 -4.01 -1.67
N ALA A 120 -8.60 -4.31 -0.45
CA ALA A 120 -7.64 -3.53 0.31
C ALA A 120 -6.34 -4.31 0.48
N VAL A 121 -5.20 -3.63 0.37
CA VAL A 121 -3.98 -4.05 1.08
C VAL A 121 -4.01 -3.36 2.43
N ILE A 122 -3.97 -4.15 3.50
CA ILE A 122 -4.03 -3.67 4.88
C ILE A 122 -2.69 -3.97 5.54
N ALA A 123 -2.05 -2.95 6.09
CA ALA A 123 -0.76 -3.07 6.78
C ALA A 123 -0.73 -2.23 8.06
N THR A 124 0.22 -2.49 8.94
CA THR A 124 0.47 -1.64 10.12
C THR A 124 1.02 -0.29 9.68
N TRP A 125 0.40 0.79 10.15
CA TRP A 125 0.94 2.13 10.04
C TRP A 125 1.86 2.42 11.23
N TYR A 126 3.07 2.87 10.96
CA TYR A 126 4.04 3.23 11.99
C TYR A 126 4.21 4.74 12.09
N ASP A 127 4.03 5.28 13.30
CA ASP A 127 4.38 6.66 13.64
C ASP A 127 5.82 6.77 14.12
N GLN A 128 6.25 8.00 14.44
CA GLN A 128 7.55 8.27 15.06
C GLN A 128 7.82 7.29 16.22
N PRO A 129 9.05 6.74 16.34
CA PRO A 129 10.27 7.14 15.63
C PRO A 129 10.45 6.50 14.23
N TRP A 130 9.45 5.77 13.72
CA TRP A 130 9.53 5.21 12.37
C TRP A 130 9.41 6.30 11.31
N ARG A 131 10.26 6.18 10.29
CA ARG A 131 10.34 7.12 9.16
C ARG A 131 9.99 6.37 7.89
N PHE A 132 9.07 6.94 7.11
CA PHE A 132 8.72 6.40 5.81
C PHE A 132 9.88 6.53 4.83
N PHE A 133 10.09 5.51 4.01
CA PHE A 133 10.98 5.55 2.85
C PHE A 133 10.24 5.02 1.62
N SER A 134 10.61 5.54 0.45
CA SER A 134 10.12 5.07 -0.85
C SER A 134 11.32 4.69 -1.70
N GLY A 135 11.22 3.61 -2.47
CA GLY A 135 12.16 3.23 -3.51
C GLY A 135 11.82 3.80 -4.89
N GLN A 136 10.85 4.72 -4.96
CA GLN A 136 10.41 5.33 -6.22
C GLN A 136 10.97 6.75 -6.39
N GLY A 137 11.16 7.18 -7.64
CA GLY A 137 11.61 8.53 -7.97
C GLY A 137 13.02 8.83 -7.46
N ASN A 138 13.25 10.07 -6.97
CA ASN A 138 14.52 10.47 -6.38
C ASN A 138 14.63 10.00 -4.92
N TRP A 139 14.64 8.68 -4.72
CA TRP A 139 14.54 8.04 -3.41
C TRP A 139 15.81 8.15 -2.56
N GLN A 140 16.99 8.18 -3.19
CA GLN A 140 18.29 8.05 -2.51
C GLN A 140 18.50 9.08 -1.39
N PRO A 141 18.22 10.39 -1.59
CA PRO A 141 18.43 11.37 -0.52
C PRO A 141 17.56 11.10 0.71
N GLY A 142 16.29 10.73 0.51
CA GLY A 142 15.37 10.42 1.60
C GLY A 142 15.79 9.19 2.39
N PHE A 143 16.18 8.13 1.69
CA PHE A 143 16.70 6.92 2.31
C PHE A 143 18.00 7.19 3.08
N ARG A 144 19.01 7.83 2.46
CA ARG A 144 20.27 8.18 3.13
C ARG A 144 20.07 9.05 4.38
N ALA A 145 19.13 9.99 4.35
CA ALA A 145 18.79 10.81 5.52
C ALA A 145 18.22 10.00 6.70
N ILE A 146 17.66 8.82 6.46
CA ILE A 146 17.23 7.88 7.51
C ILE A 146 18.43 7.07 8.00
N ILE A 147 19.21 6.51 7.08
CA ILE A 147 20.34 5.63 7.39
C ILE A 147 21.46 6.36 8.15
N ASN A 148 21.81 7.59 7.76
CA ASN A 148 22.92 8.34 8.38
C ASN A 148 22.72 8.62 9.89
N GLY A 149 21.48 8.58 10.38
CA GLY A 149 21.17 8.75 11.81
C GLY A 149 20.82 7.44 12.51
N ALA A 150 21.00 6.29 11.86
CA ALA A 150 20.60 5.00 12.40
C ALA A 150 21.64 4.44 13.38
N THR A 151 21.17 3.76 14.41
CA THR A 151 22.04 3.02 15.33
C THR A 151 22.67 1.82 14.62
N HIS A 152 23.78 1.32 15.14
CA HIS A 152 24.43 0.11 14.60
C HIS A 152 23.46 -1.09 14.53
N ASN A 153 22.65 -1.32 15.57
CA ASN A 153 21.67 -2.41 15.58
C ASN A 153 20.55 -2.19 14.55
N ALA A 154 20.11 -0.95 14.35
CA ALA A 154 19.15 -0.63 13.30
C ALA A 154 19.74 -0.91 11.91
N LEU A 155 20.99 -0.53 11.65
CA LEU A 155 21.69 -0.81 10.38
C LEU A 155 21.80 -2.32 10.11
N LEU A 156 22.18 -3.13 11.11
CA LEU A 156 22.22 -4.60 10.98
C LEU A 156 20.85 -5.18 10.64
N GLY A 157 19.79 -4.67 11.28
CA GLY A 157 18.41 -5.07 10.99
C GLY A 157 17.97 -4.71 9.57
N ILE A 158 18.30 -3.51 9.12
CA ILE A 158 17.99 -3.02 7.76
C ILE A 158 18.75 -3.87 6.73
N GLN A 159 20.06 -4.09 6.95
CA GLN A 159 20.89 -4.91 6.08
C GLN A 159 20.31 -6.32 5.92
N ARG A 160 19.94 -6.98 7.02
CA ARG A 160 19.36 -8.33 7.00
C ARG A 160 18.09 -8.37 6.17
N ALA A 161 17.17 -7.43 6.39
CA ALA A 161 15.91 -7.38 5.66
C ALA A 161 16.10 -7.06 4.17
N LEU A 162 17.03 -6.15 3.83
CA LEU A 162 17.35 -5.83 2.44
C LEU A 162 18.02 -6.99 1.70
N ARG A 163 18.83 -7.81 2.37
CA ARG A 163 19.34 -9.06 1.77
C ARG A 163 18.22 -10.01 1.36
N ILE A 164 17.20 -10.17 2.22
CA ILE A 164 16.00 -10.96 1.88
C ILE A 164 15.26 -10.30 0.71
N ALA A 165 15.07 -8.97 0.75
CA ALA A 165 14.41 -8.23 -0.33
C ALA A 165 15.13 -8.39 -1.69
N VAL A 166 16.46 -8.35 -1.70
CA VAL A 166 17.28 -8.61 -2.90
C VAL A 166 17.09 -10.03 -3.39
N GLN A 167 17.17 -11.02 -2.50
CA GLN A 167 16.99 -12.44 -2.86
C GLN A 167 15.61 -12.69 -3.48
N LEU A 168 14.56 -12.07 -2.93
CA LEU A 168 13.20 -12.16 -3.45
C LEU A 168 12.95 -11.23 -4.64
N ARG A 169 13.93 -10.40 -5.01
CA ARG A 169 13.88 -9.44 -6.11
C ARG A 169 12.84 -8.34 -5.95
N LEU A 170 12.66 -7.80 -4.75
CA LEU A 170 11.76 -6.67 -4.48
C LEU A 170 12.14 -5.46 -5.36
N SER A 171 11.22 -4.97 -6.19
CA SER A 171 11.51 -4.00 -7.27
C SER A 171 11.73 -2.58 -6.78
N ASP A 172 10.78 -2.05 -6.03
CA ASP A 172 10.69 -0.66 -5.59
C ASP A 172 10.27 -0.60 -4.12
N PRO A 173 11.14 -1.03 -3.20
CA PRO A 173 10.78 -1.21 -1.79
C PRO A 173 10.26 0.08 -1.16
N GLN A 174 9.09 0.03 -0.52
CA GLN A 174 8.55 1.14 0.26
C GLN A 174 8.11 0.64 1.62
N GLY A 175 8.19 1.51 2.63
CA GLY A 175 7.82 1.12 3.99
C GLY A 175 8.31 2.07 5.05
N PHE A 176 8.55 1.51 6.24
CA PHE A 176 8.96 2.26 7.42
C PHE A 176 10.26 1.71 7.98
N ILE A 177 11.14 2.61 8.42
CA ILE A 177 12.37 2.28 9.13
C ILE A 177 12.35 2.95 10.49
N ASN A 178 12.69 2.22 11.55
CA ASN A 178 13.01 2.80 12.85
C ASN A 178 14.54 2.93 12.97
N PRO A 179 15.13 4.11 12.74
CA PRO A 179 16.58 4.28 12.79
C PRO A 179 17.12 4.24 14.22
N THR A 180 16.29 4.47 15.23
CA THR A 180 16.72 4.62 16.63
C THR A 180 16.60 3.34 17.46
N THR A 181 16.02 2.28 16.89
CA THR A 181 15.80 1.03 17.62
C THR A 181 17.11 0.41 18.07
N GLN A 182 17.08 -0.24 19.23
CA GLN A 182 18.18 -1.10 19.70
C GLN A 182 17.96 -2.56 19.31
N ALA A 183 16.80 -2.89 18.73
CA ALA A 183 16.49 -4.21 18.20
C ALA A 183 16.89 -4.34 16.73
N THR A 184 17.01 -5.58 16.24
CA THR A 184 17.29 -5.86 14.82
C THR A 184 16.04 -5.82 13.92
N ASN A 185 14.86 -5.56 14.49
CA ASN A 185 13.63 -5.31 13.74
C ASN A 185 13.49 -3.80 13.50
N SER A 186 14.12 -3.31 12.44
CA SER A 186 14.27 -1.87 12.15
C SER A 186 13.65 -1.44 10.83
N ILE A 187 13.11 -2.35 10.02
CA ILE A 187 12.47 -2.05 8.73
C ILE A 187 11.24 -2.94 8.52
N GLN A 188 10.20 -2.37 7.92
CA GLN A 188 8.95 -3.03 7.57
C GLN A 188 8.51 -2.56 6.18
N PHE A 189 8.37 -3.48 5.22
CA PHE A 189 7.88 -3.17 3.88
C PHE A 189 6.35 -3.18 3.85
N ILE A 190 5.75 -2.21 3.15
CA ILE A 190 4.29 -2.08 3.01
C ILE A 190 3.82 -2.19 1.56
N ASP A 191 4.69 -1.86 0.60
CA ASP A 191 4.45 -2.06 -0.82
C ASP A 191 5.35 -3.21 -1.30
N ILE A 192 4.74 -4.36 -1.54
CA ILE A 192 5.43 -5.62 -1.81
C ILE A 192 5.17 -5.99 -3.25
N HIS A 193 6.18 -5.79 -4.09
CA HIS A 193 6.13 -6.13 -5.51
C HIS A 193 7.49 -6.67 -5.98
N TYR A 194 7.48 -7.87 -6.58
CA TYR A 194 8.70 -8.55 -7.03
C TYR A 194 8.97 -8.36 -8.53
N GLY A 195 10.25 -8.20 -8.87
CA GLY A 195 10.73 -8.00 -10.22
C GLY A 195 12.25 -7.84 -10.32
N SER A 196 12.78 -6.62 -10.18
CA SER A 196 14.17 -6.32 -10.62
C SER A 196 15.26 -6.49 -9.55
N ALA A 197 14.95 -6.33 -8.26
CA ALA A 197 15.91 -6.19 -7.16
C ALA A 197 16.83 -4.94 -7.20
N VAL A 198 16.81 -4.14 -8.26
CA VAL A 198 17.83 -3.09 -8.49
C VAL A 198 17.82 -2.05 -7.36
N ILE A 199 16.64 -1.55 -6.99
CA ILE A 199 16.54 -0.55 -5.92
C ILE A 199 16.84 -1.18 -4.56
N ALA A 200 16.36 -2.40 -4.31
CA ALA A 200 16.68 -3.12 -3.08
C ALA A 200 18.19 -3.34 -2.92
N GLN A 201 18.91 -3.66 -4.00
CA GLN A 201 20.37 -3.83 -3.99
C GLN A 201 21.07 -2.50 -3.73
N GLN A 202 20.66 -1.42 -4.41
CA GLN A 202 21.24 -0.09 -4.18
C GLN A 202 21.01 0.39 -2.74
N MET A 203 19.83 0.13 -2.16
CA MET A 203 19.57 0.40 -0.74
C MET A 203 20.48 -0.43 0.18
N LEU A 204 20.71 -1.70 -0.16
CA LEU A 204 21.61 -2.58 0.59
C LEU A 204 23.05 -2.06 0.56
N ASP A 205 23.52 -1.63 -0.60
CA ASP A 205 24.87 -1.08 -0.78
C ASP A 205 25.06 0.18 0.08
N ILE A 206 24.08 1.08 0.09
CA ILE A 206 24.07 2.28 0.95
C ILE A 206 24.20 1.90 2.44
N VAL A 207 23.51 0.86 2.88
CA VAL A 207 23.57 0.42 4.29
C VAL A 207 24.93 -0.21 4.59
N ASN A 208 25.52 -0.95 3.64
CA ASN A 208 26.85 -1.52 3.79
C ASN A 208 27.95 -0.45 3.87
N GLU A 209 27.77 0.71 3.23
CA GLU A 209 28.70 1.85 3.35
C GLU A 209 28.76 2.43 4.78
N GLN A 210 27.78 2.12 5.63
CA GLN A 210 27.64 2.68 6.99
C GLN A 210 27.97 1.68 8.11
N LEU A 211 28.24 0.41 7.74
CA LEU A 211 28.57 -0.69 8.66
C LEU A 211 30.06 -1.01 8.62
#